data_AF-A0A5C6M7Y8-F1
#
_entry.id   AF-A0A5C6M7Y8-F1
#
_cell.length_a   1.000
_cell.length_b   1.000
_cell.length_c   1.000
_cell.angle_alpha   90.00
_cell.angle_beta   90.00
_cell.angle_gamma   90.00
#
_symmetry.space_group_name_H-M   'P 1'
#
loop_
_entity.id
_entity.type
_entity.pdbx_description
1 polymer ?
#
loop_
_entity_poly.entity_id
_entity_poly.type
_entity_poly.pdbx_seq_one_letter_code
_entity_poly.pdbx_strand_id
1 'polypeptide(L)'
;MRTALPLLLLTFITLARSLPAQQPDSASPSFADWFEDRALRLEFVVSGHATEHTIALQEIFEEPCWPENPALLVPTRQLCSTRARIYDAATGRFICQRSLDTLFSEYTTTTPATQNIRRAFEFVVRFPLPKAPVRLVLEERSRSYQYEQVFETDISPEDLHIRRESVLQDEIHELKIAGSPQNSLDITFLSEGYTAT
;
A
#
# COMPACT_ATOMS: atom_id res chain seq x y z
N MET A 1 -26.87 10.73 70.30
CA MET A 1 -26.64 11.94 69.48
C MET A 1 -26.38 11.49 68.04
N ARG A 2 -27.19 12.00 67.11
CA ARG A 2 -27.16 11.67 65.68
C ARG A 2 -26.01 12.41 65.00
N THR A 3 -25.17 11.74 64.23
CA THR A 3 -24.26 12.39 63.28
C THR A 3 -24.41 11.72 61.91
N ALA A 4 -24.87 12.53 60.96
CA ALA A 4 -25.21 12.14 59.60
C ALA A 4 -23.95 11.92 58.75
N LEU A 5 -23.99 10.89 57.90
CA LEU A 5 -22.99 10.59 56.88
C LEU A 5 -23.46 11.25 55.56
N PRO A 6 -22.67 12.12 54.90
CA PRO A 6 -23.07 12.68 53.62
C PRO A 6 -22.72 11.69 52.49
N LEU A 7 -23.75 11.32 51.73
CA LEU A 7 -23.69 10.53 50.51
C LEU A 7 -23.10 11.40 49.39
N LEU A 8 -21.84 11.16 49.00
CA LEU A 8 -21.20 11.83 47.87
C LEU A 8 -21.57 11.08 46.58
N LEU A 9 -22.46 11.67 45.78
CA LEU A 9 -22.89 11.15 44.49
C LEU A 9 -21.82 11.48 43.43
N LEU A 10 -20.96 10.52 43.05
CA LEU A 10 -20.06 10.67 41.91
C LEU A 10 -20.86 10.55 40.60
N THR A 11 -21.11 11.67 39.94
CA THR A 11 -21.59 11.71 38.55
C THR A 11 -20.42 11.42 37.61
N PHE A 12 -20.38 10.21 37.04
CA PHE A 12 -19.53 9.89 35.89
C PHE A 12 -20.07 10.62 34.65
N ILE A 13 -19.42 11.72 34.26
CA ILE A 13 -19.64 12.33 32.94
C ILE A 13 -18.88 11.46 31.93
N THR A 14 -19.60 10.65 31.17
CA THR A 14 -19.06 9.96 30.00
C THR A 14 -18.78 10.98 28.92
N LEU A 15 -17.51 11.40 28.79
CA LEU A 15 -17.07 12.17 27.64
C LEU A 15 -17.01 11.22 26.44
N ALA A 16 -18.11 11.11 25.69
CA ALA A 16 -18.12 10.47 24.40
C ALA A 16 -17.13 11.23 23.50
N ARG A 17 -15.94 10.64 23.28
CA ARG A 17 -15.04 11.07 22.22
C ARG A 17 -15.78 10.81 20.91
N SER A 18 -16.40 11.86 20.38
CA SER A 18 -16.86 11.88 19.00
C SER A 18 -15.64 11.59 18.12
N LEU A 19 -15.64 10.44 17.44
CA LEU A 19 -14.79 10.28 16.26
C LEU A 19 -15.08 11.48 15.34
N PRO A 20 -14.06 12.16 14.80
CA PRO A 20 -14.30 13.18 13.81
C PRO A 20 -15.11 12.55 12.68
N ALA A 21 -16.29 13.11 12.44
CA ALA A 21 -17.10 12.76 11.28
C ALA A 21 -16.24 12.97 10.04
N GLN A 22 -16.08 11.92 9.23
CA GLN A 22 -15.37 11.97 7.97
C GLN A 22 -16.11 12.94 7.07
N GLN A 23 -15.54 14.14 6.90
CA GLN A 23 -16.14 15.21 6.12
C GLN A 23 -16.18 14.77 4.64
N PRO A 24 -17.35 14.78 3.97
CA PRO A 24 -17.44 14.38 2.58
C PRO A 24 -16.94 15.50 1.66
N ASP A 25 -16.42 15.07 0.51
CA ASP A 25 -15.98 15.81 -0.67
C ASP A 25 -14.71 16.67 -0.55
N SER A 26 -13.58 15.97 -0.68
CA SER A 26 -12.42 16.55 -1.37
C SER A 26 -12.44 16.01 -2.80
N ALA A 27 -12.36 16.89 -3.80
CA ALA A 27 -12.15 16.49 -5.20
C ALA A 27 -11.08 15.39 -5.31
N SER A 28 -11.24 14.50 -6.29
CA SER A 28 -10.26 13.44 -6.57
C SER A 28 -8.84 14.02 -6.56
N PRO A 29 -7.87 13.37 -5.89
CA PRO A 29 -6.51 13.88 -5.82
C PRO A 29 -5.96 14.09 -7.24
N SER A 30 -5.32 15.23 -7.46
CA SER A 30 -4.61 15.54 -8.70
C SER A 30 -3.16 15.10 -8.57
N PHE A 31 -2.60 14.45 -9.59
CA PHE A 31 -1.20 14.03 -9.59
C PHE A 31 -0.25 15.19 -9.31
N ALA A 32 -0.45 16.32 -9.99
CA ALA A 32 0.43 17.47 -9.88
C ALA A 32 0.44 18.11 -8.48
N ASP A 33 -0.59 17.89 -7.66
CA ASP A 33 -0.64 18.45 -6.31
C ASP A 33 0.20 17.61 -5.32
N TRP A 34 0.25 16.29 -5.53
CA TRP A 34 0.74 15.35 -4.52
C TRP A 34 2.03 14.62 -4.92
N PHE A 35 2.30 14.51 -6.22
CA PHE A 35 3.32 13.59 -6.74
C PHE A 35 4.23 14.21 -7.80
N GLU A 36 5.41 13.63 -7.93
CA GLU A 36 6.38 13.90 -8.99
C GLU A 36 6.41 12.74 -10.01
N ASP A 37 6.88 13.01 -11.24
CA ASP A 37 7.01 11.98 -12.30
C ASP A 37 8.21 11.06 -12.06
N ARG A 38 8.14 10.34 -10.95
CA ARG A 38 9.04 9.29 -10.45
C ARG A 38 8.18 8.29 -9.69
N ALA A 39 8.70 7.11 -9.36
CA ALA A 39 7.97 6.14 -8.56
C ALA A 39 8.74 5.72 -7.32
N LEU A 40 8.02 5.34 -6.27
CA LEU A 40 8.54 4.51 -5.21
C LEU A 40 8.10 3.07 -5.46
N ARG A 41 9.06 2.15 -5.54
CA ARG A 41 8.85 0.70 -5.53
C ARG A 41 9.20 0.16 -4.15
N LEU A 42 8.20 -0.36 -3.47
CA LEU A 42 8.34 -0.93 -2.14
C LEU A 42 8.26 -2.44 -2.24
N GLU A 43 9.28 -3.09 -1.72
CA GLU A 43 9.39 -4.54 -1.69
C GLU A 43 9.03 -5.01 -0.29
N PHE A 44 8.10 -5.96 -0.23
CA PHE A 44 7.61 -6.53 1.01
C PHE A 44 7.85 -8.03 1.01
N VAL A 45 8.06 -8.57 2.21
CA VAL A 45 7.97 -10.01 2.47
C VAL A 45 6.77 -10.26 3.37
N VAL A 46 5.93 -11.22 2.97
CA VAL A 46 4.88 -11.79 3.81
C VAL A 46 5.27 -13.19 4.23
N SER A 47 5.20 -13.47 5.53
CA SER A 47 5.48 -14.79 6.09
C SER A 47 4.30 -15.29 6.91
N GLY A 48 3.83 -16.50 6.61
CA GLY A 48 2.66 -17.04 7.29
C GLY A 48 2.16 -18.36 6.72
N HIS A 49 0.95 -18.71 7.12
CA HIS A 49 0.18 -19.86 6.64
C HIS A 49 -1.30 -19.47 6.53
N ALA A 50 -2.22 -20.44 6.47
CA ALA A 50 -3.62 -20.19 6.11
C ALA A 50 -4.41 -19.23 7.03
N THR A 51 -4.00 -19.04 8.29
CA THR A 51 -4.80 -18.28 9.28
C THR A 51 -4.04 -17.13 9.93
N GLU A 52 -2.73 -17.07 9.77
CA GLU A 52 -1.90 -16.03 10.35
C GLU A 52 -0.72 -15.72 9.43
N HIS A 53 -0.38 -14.44 9.35
CA HIS A 53 0.78 -13.97 8.61
C HIS A 53 1.28 -12.65 9.20
N THR A 54 2.49 -12.27 8.79
CA THR A 54 3.11 -10.99 9.12
C THR A 54 3.75 -10.43 7.86
N ILE A 55 3.62 -9.12 7.67
CA ILE A 55 4.22 -8.39 6.55
C ILE A 55 5.37 -7.54 7.09
N ALA A 56 6.49 -7.56 6.40
CA ALA A 56 7.61 -6.67 6.65
C ALA A 56 7.98 -5.91 5.37
N LEU A 57 8.23 -4.61 5.49
CA LEU A 57 8.86 -3.82 4.45
C LEU A 57 10.34 -4.17 4.38
N GLN A 58 10.81 -4.59 3.22
CA GLN A 58 12.17 -5.05 2.97
C GLN A 58 13.04 -3.89 2.44
N GLU A 59 12.68 -3.33 1.30
CA GLU A 59 13.43 -2.23 0.66
C GLU A 59 12.48 -1.23 -0.02
N ILE A 60 12.94 0.01 -0.17
CA ILE A 60 12.29 1.05 -0.98
C ILE A 60 13.28 1.53 -2.05
N PHE A 61 12.84 1.53 -3.30
CA PHE A 61 13.57 2.06 -4.44
C PHE A 61 12.86 3.27 -5.03
N GLU A 62 13.64 4.25 -5.47
CA GLU A 62 13.17 5.31 -6.35
C GLU A 62 13.41 4.90 -7.81
N GLU A 63 12.36 4.96 -8.62
CA GLU A 63 12.42 4.70 -10.06
C GLU A 63 12.31 6.03 -10.85
N PRO A 64 13.00 6.13 -12.00
CA PRO A 64 13.23 7.42 -12.68
C PRO A 64 11.99 8.04 -13.33
N CYS A 65 10.90 7.29 -13.48
CA CYS A 65 9.65 7.80 -14.04
C CYS A 65 8.44 7.13 -13.38
N TRP A 66 7.27 7.78 -13.45
CA TRP A 66 6.00 7.13 -13.13
C TRP A 66 5.43 6.46 -14.39
N PRO A 67 5.33 5.11 -14.43
CA PRO A 67 5.02 4.39 -15.67
C PRO A 67 3.53 4.23 -15.97
N GLU A 68 2.62 4.75 -15.12
CA GLU A 68 1.18 4.59 -15.34
C GLU A 68 0.50 5.94 -15.61
N ASN A 69 -0.79 5.90 -15.94
CA ASN A 69 -1.58 7.11 -16.16
C ASN A 69 -1.72 7.95 -14.87
N PRO A 70 -1.25 9.21 -14.83
CA PRO A 70 -1.34 10.10 -13.67
C PRO A 70 -2.77 10.39 -13.20
N ALA A 71 -3.78 10.22 -14.05
CA ALA A 71 -5.18 10.43 -13.68
C ALA A 71 -5.78 9.25 -12.89
N LEU A 72 -5.11 8.09 -12.83
CA LEU A 72 -5.59 6.87 -12.17
C LEU A 72 -5.05 6.70 -10.74
N LEU A 73 -4.95 7.79 -9.97
CA LEU A 73 -4.53 7.74 -8.58
C LEU A 73 -5.46 6.92 -7.69
N VAL A 74 -6.77 6.98 -7.97
CA VAL A 74 -7.80 6.23 -7.24
C VAL A 74 -8.67 5.48 -8.26
N PRO A 75 -8.28 4.26 -8.64
CA PRO A 75 -9.06 3.45 -9.57
C PRO A 75 -10.47 3.16 -9.05
N THR A 76 -11.47 3.19 -9.95
CA THR A 76 -12.89 3.00 -9.60
C THR A 76 -13.25 1.54 -9.30
N ARG A 77 -12.46 0.58 -9.78
CA ARG A 77 -12.68 -0.86 -9.56
C ARG A 77 -11.77 -1.37 -8.45
N GLN A 78 -12.35 -2.09 -7.49
CA GLN A 78 -11.65 -2.71 -6.37
C GLN A 78 -11.94 -4.20 -6.35
N LEU A 79 -11.10 -4.99 -7.02
CA LEU A 79 -11.35 -6.42 -7.22
C LEU A 79 -10.36 -7.31 -6.47
N CYS A 80 -9.15 -6.82 -6.20
CA CYS A 80 -8.08 -7.62 -5.60
C CYS A 80 -8.24 -7.80 -4.10
N SER A 81 -7.64 -8.88 -3.59
CA SER A 81 -7.59 -9.23 -2.17
C SER A 81 -6.76 -8.26 -1.34
N THR A 82 -5.71 -7.67 -1.90
CA THR A 82 -4.84 -6.71 -1.20
C THR A 82 -4.95 -5.34 -1.83
N ARG A 83 -4.90 -4.29 -1.01
CA ARG A 83 -4.74 -2.91 -1.49
C ARG A 83 -3.78 -2.11 -0.61
N ALA A 84 -3.01 -1.24 -1.26
CA ALA A 84 -2.19 -0.24 -0.62
C ALA A 84 -2.88 1.12 -0.73
N ARG A 85 -3.04 1.81 0.39
CA ARG A 85 -3.61 3.16 0.45
C ARG A 85 -2.55 4.13 0.95
N ILE A 86 -2.42 5.25 0.24
CA ILE A 86 -1.48 6.31 0.56
C ILE A 86 -2.26 7.51 1.06
N TYR A 87 -1.85 8.02 2.22
CA TYR A 87 -2.40 9.19 2.86
C TYR A 87 -1.31 10.24 3.02
N ASP A 88 -1.64 11.50 2.78
CA ASP A 88 -0.78 12.60 3.20
C ASP A 88 -0.62 12.59 4.73
N ALA A 89 0.63 12.64 5.22
CA ALA A 89 0.89 12.52 6.65
C ALA A 89 0.45 13.77 7.44
N ALA A 90 0.46 14.95 6.81
CA ALA A 90 0.13 16.20 7.48
C ALA A 90 -1.37 16.37 7.70
N THR A 91 -2.20 16.01 6.70
CA THR A 91 -3.65 16.23 6.74
C THR A 91 -4.46 14.94 6.90
N GLY A 92 -3.84 13.76 6.76
CA GLY A 92 -4.54 12.48 6.72
C GLY A 92 -5.40 12.29 5.46
N ARG A 93 -5.18 13.09 4.42
CA ARG A 93 -5.99 13.02 3.19
C ARG A 93 -5.58 11.80 2.40
N PHE A 94 -6.56 11.02 1.94
CA PHE A 94 -6.34 9.92 1.01
C PHE A 94 -5.99 10.45 -0.39
N ILE A 95 -4.85 10.03 -0.94
CA ILE A 95 -4.28 10.62 -2.16
C ILE A 95 -3.97 9.60 -3.27
N CYS A 96 -3.81 8.32 -2.95
CA CYS A 96 -3.52 7.29 -3.95
C CYS A 96 -3.87 5.89 -3.44
N GLN A 97 -4.27 4.98 -4.33
CA GLN A 97 -4.49 3.58 -4.04
C GLN A 97 -3.97 2.66 -5.14
N ARG A 98 -3.40 1.53 -4.71
CA ARG A 98 -3.04 0.40 -5.57
C ARG A 98 -3.73 -0.85 -5.06
N SER A 99 -4.06 -1.77 -5.96
CA SER A 99 -4.69 -3.04 -5.63
C SER A 99 -3.98 -4.16 -6.36
N LEU A 100 -3.74 -5.28 -5.67
CA LEU A 100 -3.04 -6.43 -6.20
C LEU A 100 -3.48 -7.72 -5.49
N ASP A 101 -3.26 -8.84 -6.15
CA ASP A 101 -3.32 -10.17 -5.54
C ASP A 101 -1.90 -10.69 -5.38
N THR A 102 -1.62 -11.40 -4.28
CA THR A 102 -0.28 -11.90 -3.96
C THR A 102 -0.24 -13.41 -4.09
N LEU A 103 0.92 -13.97 -4.43
CA LEU A 103 1.11 -15.43 -4.43
C LEU A 103 0.88 -16.04 -3.04
N PHE A 104 1.15 -15.27 -1.98
CA PHE A 104 0.81 -15.69 -0.63
C PHE A 104 -0.70 -15.91 -0.44
N SER A 105 -1.54 -15.03 -0.99
CA SER A 105 -3.00 -15.19 -0.94
C SER A 105 -3.45 -16.53 -1.54
N GLU A 106 -2.84 -16.95 -2.65
CA GLU A 106 -3.08 -18.28 -3.25
C GLU A 106 -2.56 -19.39 -2.33
N TYR A 107 -1.35 -19.24 -1.78
CA TYR A 107 -0.73 -20.20 -0.89
C TYR A 107 -1.60 -20.53 0.32
N THR A 108 -2.31 -19.54 0.91
CA THR A 108 -3.19 -19.74 2.07
C THR A 108 -4.27 -20.81 1.85
N THR A 109 -4.62 -21.11 0.60
CA THR A 109 -5.65 -22.10 0.23
C THR A 109 -5.11 -23.52 0.06
N THR A 110 -3.80 -23.70 0.13
CA THR A 110 -3.13 -24.99 -0.13
C THR A 110 -3.13 -25.91 1.09
N THR A 111 -3.03 -27.23 0.87
CA THR A 111 -2.92 -28.22 1.95
C THR A 111 -1.78 -27.92 2.94
N PRO A 112 -0.55 -27.57 2.50
CA PRO A 112 0.51 -27.20 3.44
C PRO A 112 0.15 -26.01 4.33
N ALA A 113 -0.46 -24.96 3.77
CA ALA A 113 -0.82 -23.78 4.54
C ALA A 113 -1.91 -24.06 5.57
N THR A 114 -2.90 -24.92 5.24
CA THR A 114 -3.95 -25.36 6.18
C THR A 114 -3.43 -26.32 7.25
N GLN A 115 -2.26 -26.93 7.03
CA GLN A 115 -1.51 -27.70 8.01
C GLN A 115 -0.50 -26.84 8.80
N ASN A 116 -0.67 -25.52 8.81
CA ASN A 116 0.16 -24.55 9.53
C ASN A 116 1.63 -24.53 9.11
N ILE A 117 1.96 -25.03 7.92
CA ILE A 117 3.31 -24.87 7.37
C ILE A 117 3.48 -23.40 6.97
N ARG A 118 4.47 -22.74 7.57
CA ARG A 118 4.82 -21.36 7.25
C ARG A 118 5.70 -21.28 6.02
N ARG A 119 5.42 -20.32 5.16
CA ARG A 119 6.28 -19.92 4.03
C ARG A 119 6.38 -18.41 3.96
N ALA A 120 7.41 -17.94 3.26
CA ALA A 120 7.62 -16.54 2.96
C ALA A 120 7.50 -16.31 1.46
N PHE A 121 6.89 -15.19 1.08
CA PHE A 121 6.74 -14.76 -0.30
C PHE A 121 7.02 -13.26 -0.38
N GLU A 122 7.58 -12.84 -1.49
CA GLU A 122 7.81 -11.43 -1.78
C GLU A 122 6.64 -10.87 -2.60
N PHE A 123 6.31 -9.61 -2.38
CA PHE A 123 5.42 -8.86 -3.24
C PHE A 123 5.83 -7.39 -3.27
N VAL A 124 5.40 -6.69 -4.31
CA VAL A 124 5.82 -5.32 -4.58
C VAL A 124 4.61 -4.41 -4.69
N VAL A 125 4.72 -3.22 -4.13
CA VAL A 125 3.78 -2.12 -4.36
C VAL A 125 4.54 -0.95 -4.96
N ARG A 126 4.02 -0.41 -6.06
CA ARG A 126 4.58 0.77 -6.73
C ARG A 126 3.57 1.91 -6.69
N PHE A 127 4.00 3.11 -6.27
CA PHE A 127 3.17 4.32 -6.34
C PHE A 127 4.02 5.55 -6.73
N PRO A 128 3.41 6.66 -7.20
CA PRO A 128 4.18 7.82 -7.62
C PRO A 128 4.94 8.44 -6.45
N LEU A 129 6.10 9.02 -6.71
CA LEU A 129 6.92 9.66 -5.66
C LEU A 129 6.14 10.84 -5.03
N PRO A 130 5.87 10.81 -3.72
CA PRO A 130 5.14 11.88 -3.06
C PRO A 130 6.03 13.11 -2.83
N LYS A 131 5.43 14.30 -2.91
CA LYS A 131 6.12 15.58 -2.64
C LYS A 131 6.36 15.86 -1.16
N ALA A 132 5.66 15.14 -0.28
CA ALA A 132 5.68 15.31 1.16
C ALA A 132 5.62 13.94 1.84
N PRO A 133 5.92 13.84 3.15
CA PRO A 133 5.76 12.58 3.89
C PRO A 133 4.35 12.02 3.77
N VAL A 134 4.26 10.70 3.61
CA VAL A 134 2.99 9.98 3.47
C VAL A 134 2.93 8.80 4.44
N ARG A 135 1.72 8.36 4.74
CA ARG A 135 1.44 7.10 5.40
C ARG A 135 0.94 6.08 4.38
N LEU A 136 1.58 4.93 4.35
CA LEU A 136 1.13 3.77 3.60
C LEU A 136 0.41 2.81 4.53
N VAL A 137 -0.78 2.37 4.11
CA VAL A 137 -1.58 1.34 4.79
C VAL A 137 -1.83 0.21 3.81
N LEU A 138 -1.38 -1.01 4.13
CA LEU A 138 -1.80 -2.21 3.42
C LEU A 138 -3.02 -2.79 4.11
N GLU A 139 -4.02 -3.13 3.31
CA GLU A 139 -5.26 -3.74 3.75
C GLU A 139 -5.54 -5.00 2.94
N GLU A 140 -5.99 -6.04 3.62
CA GLU A 140 -6.44 -7.29 3.00
C GLU A 140 -7.94 -7.44 3.14
N ARG A 141 -8.57 -8.03 2.13
CA ARG A 141 -10.01 -8.26 2.10
C ARG A 141 -10.34 -9.53 2.87
N SER A 142 -11.09 -9.37 3.95
CA SER A 142 -11.59 -10.48 4.75
C SER A 142 -12.73 -11.23 4.05
N ARG A 143 -13.12 -12.37 4.62
CA ARG A 143 -14.20 -13.22 4.09
C ARG A 143 -15.57 -12.52 4.07
N SER A 144 -15.76 -11.47 4.87
CA SER A 144 -16.95 -10.60 4.84
C SER A 144 -16.85 -9.49 3.79
N TYR A 145 -15.86 -9.56 2.88
CA TYR A 145 -15.59 -8.58 1.84
C TYR A 145 -15.26 -7.17 2.36
N GLN A 146 -14.81 -7.07 3.62
CA GLN A 146 -14.32 -5.83 4.22
C GLN A 146 -12.80 -5.80 4.16
N TYR A 147 -12.22 -4.62 3.96
CA TYR A 147 -10.78 -4.47 4.02
C TYR A 147 -10.34 -4.21 5.46
N GLU A 148 -9.34 -4.96 5.91
CA GLU A 148 -8.77 -4.90 7.25
C GLU A 148 -7.28 -4.55 7.12
N GLN A 149 -6.83 -3.61 7.94
CA GLN A 149 -5.42 -3.20 7.96
C GLN A 149 -4.53 -4.34 8.45
N VAL A 150 -3.49 -4.65 7.67
CA VAL A 150 -2.49 -5.68 7.98
C VAL A 150 -1.09 -5.13 8.16
N PHE A 151 -0.82 -3.92 7.64
CA PHE A 151 0.48 -3.26 7.76
C PHE A 151 0.33 -1.74 7.61
N GLU A 152 1.17 -0.98 8.31
CA GLU A 152 1.22 0.47 8.21
C GLU A 152 2.67 0.95 8.40
N THR A 153 3.06 1.96 7.62
CA THR A 153 4.33 2.67 7.81
C THR A 153 4.21 4.11 7.32
N ASP A 154 4.92 5.01 7.98
CA ASP A 154 5.19 6.34 7.45
C ASP A 154 6.40 6.29 6.51
N ILE A 155 6.40 7.11 5.47
CA ILE A 155 7.43 7.18 4.43
C ILE A 155 7.76 8.65 4.20
N SER A 156 9.02 9.02 4.38
CA SER A 156 9.53 10.32 3.97
C SER A 156 10.18 10.21 2.59
N PRO A 157 9.79 11.04 1.59
CA PRO A 157 10.44 11.02 0.27
C PRO A 157 11.92 11.42 0.32
N GLU A 158 12.35 12.09 1.39
CA GLU A 158 13.73 12.51 1.62
C GLU A 158 14.55 11.47 2.41
N ASP A 159 13.98 10.30 2.72
CA ASP A 159 14.70 9.26 3.48
C ASP A 159 15.97 8.81 2.74
N LEU A 160 17.09 8.82 3.46
CA LEU A 160 18.41 8.43 2.98
C LEU A 160 18.50 6.92 2.72
N HIS A 161 17.60 6.11 3.29
CA HIS A 161 17.54 4.66 3.06
C HIS A 161 16.78 4.29 1.78
N ILE A 162 16.12 5.25 1.10
CA ILE A 162 15.54 5.02 -0.22
C ILE A 162 16.69 4.84 -1.22
N ARG A 163 16.71 3.67 -1.87
CA ARG A 163 17.73 3.33 -2.86
C ARG A 163 17.45 4.05 -4.18
N ARG A 164 18.43 4.86 -4.60
CA ARG A 164 18.37 5.70 -5.82
C ARG A 164 19.42 5.30 -6.86
N GLU A 165 20.10 4.18 -6.61
CA GLU A 165 21.19 3.71 -7.47
C GLU A 165 20.64 3.31 -8.84
N SER A 166 21.36 3.70 -9.89
CA SER A 166 21.07 3.29 -11.26
C SER A 166 21.25 1.78 -11.40
N VAL A 167 20.18 1.07 -11.76
CA VAL A 167 20.22 -0.37 -12.06
C VAL A 167 20.93 -0.58 -13.40
N LEU A 168 21.65 -1.70 -13.52
CA LEU A 168 22.21 -2.14 -14.80
C LEU A 168 21.09 -2.27 -15.82
N GLN A 169 21.32 -1.75 -17.03
CA GLN A 169 20.36 -1.90 -18.12
C GLN A 169 20.57 -3.25 -18.79
N ASP A 170 19.53 -4.07 -18.80
CA ASP A 170 19.44 -5.23 -19.71
C ASP A 170 19.27 -4.75 -21.15
N GLU A 171 19.52 -5.64 -22.11
CA GLU A 171 19.23 -5.35 -23.51
C GLU A 171 17.72 -5.29 -23.73
N ILE A 172 17.23 -4.12 -24.16
CA ILE A 172 15.81 -3.90 -24.42
C ILE A 172 15.56 -3.97 -25.93
N HIS A 173 14.71 -4.91 -26.33
CA HIS A 173 14.22 -4.99 -27.70
C HIS A 173 12.79 -4.44 -27.78
N GLU A 174 12.65 -3.26 -28.37
CA GLU A 174 11.35 -2.62 -28.52
C GLU A 174 10.55 -3.26 -29.66
N LEU A 175 9.51 -4.04 -29.30
CA LEU A 175 8.63 -4.67 -30.28
C LEU A 175 7.64 -3.67 -30.90
N LYS A 176 7.12 -2.73 -30.10
CA LYS A 176 6.15 -1.72 -30.52
C LYS A 176 6.11 -0.54 -29.55
N ILE A 177 6.18 0.68 -30.08
CA ILE A 177 5.97 1.93 -29.34
C ILE A 177 4.68 2.58 -29.85
N ALA A 178 3.69 2.71 -28.97
CA ALA A 178 2.39 3.31 -29.31
C ALA A 178 2.24 4.77 -28.83
N GLY A 179 3.06 5.20 -27.88
CA GLY A 179 2.97 6.52 -27.25
C GLY A 179 3.81 6.58 -25.97
N SER A 180 3.62 7.63 -25.17
CA SER A 180 4.27 7.76 -23.85
C SER A 180 3.68 6.77 -22.83
N PRO A 181 4.46 6.32 -21.83
CA PRO A 181 4.00 5.47 -20.72
C PRO A 181 2.71 5.95 -20.05
N GLN A 182 2.57 7.26 -19.88
CA GLN A 182 1.41 7.86 -19.20
C GLN A 182 0.10 7.78 -20.02
N ASN A 183 0.19 7.51 -21.32
CA ASN A 183 -0.94 7.47 -22.26
C ASN A 183 -1.11 6.12 -22.96
N SER A 184 -0.28 5.13 -22.64
CA SER A 184 -0.24 3.81 -23.27
C SER A 184 0.03 2.75 -22.21
N LEU A 185 -0.23 1.48 -22.54
CA LEU A 185 0.11 0.38 -21.65
C LEU A 185 1.51 -0.12 -22.01
N ASP A 186 2.44 -0.03 -21.06
CA ASP A 186 3.76 -0.65 -21.20
C ASP A 186 3.68 -2.13 -20.78
N ILE A 187 3.94 -3.02 -21.73
CA ILE A 187 3.96 -4.47 -21.52
C ILE A 187 5.39 -4.95 -21.76
N THR A 188 6.02 -5.48 -20.71
CA THR A 188 7.37 -6.05 -20.79
C THR A 188 7.29 -7.56 -20.83
N PHE A 189 8.02 -8.17 -21.76
CA PHE A 189 8.23 -9.62 -21.83
C PHE A 189 9.63 -9.92 -21.32
N LEU A 190 9.72 -10.67 -20.23
CA LEU A 190 10.99 -11.08 -19.64
C LEU A 190 11.31 -12.52 -20.07
N SER A 191 12.55 -12.75 -20.52
CA SER A 191 13.03 -14.09 -20.84
C SER A 191 13.45 -14.82 -19.56
N GLU A 192 12.79 -15.93 -19.24
CA GLU A 192 13.14 -16.82 -18.14
C GLU A 192 13.58 -18.19 -18.67
N GLY A 193 14.74 -18.70 -18.23
CA GLY A 193 15.25 -20.01 -18.66
C GLY A 193 16.03 -20.03 -19.98
N TYR A 194 16.45 -18.87 -20.50
CA TYR A 194 17.24 -18.74 -21.73
C TYR A 194 18.70 -18.33 -21.44
N THR A 195 19.66 -18.89 -22.17
CA THR A 195 21.07 -18.45 -22.15
C THR A 195 21.34 -17.47 -23.30
N ALA A 196 22.39 -16.65 -23.19
CA ALA A 196 22.75 -15.63 -24.19
C ALA A 196 23.34 -16.18 -25.51
N THR A 197 23.21 -17.48 -25.77
CA THR A 197 23.97 -18.25 -26.78
C THR A 197 23.13 -18.72 -27.95
#